data_AF-A0A847YH38-F1
#
_entry.id   AF-A0A847YH38-F1
#
_cell.length_a   1.000
_cell.length_b   1.000
_cell.length_c   1.000
_cell.angle_alpha   90.00
_cell.angle_beta   90.00
_cell.angle_gamma   90.00
#
_symmetry.space_group_name_H-M   'P 1'
#
loop_
_entity.id
_entity.type
_entity.pdbx_description
1 polymer ?
#
loop_
_entity_poly.entity_id
_entity_poly.type
_entity_poly.pdbx_seq_one_letter_code
_entity_poly.pdbx_strand_id
1 'polypeptide(L)'
;IETFVDRVLKKIDKGASAVQNLQTLKWFSEARVNADWNILYGLPGETPSDYPWMADLIEKIIHFSPPLAVGRARMDRFSPFFERPEAYQMTGKRPSRTFRYVYPFPPESLSRLAYYFDFDFADGWQPEEHVGPLLSAVEQWRCNHASASLSMRKMPEGTLILTDTRPCAARFQRRLSGWQAAAYQFCDSGRPLRAILDFLVREFAAPPSRETCESWLRECCDEGLMVELGGTFLSLAVWVPDQSELAAIVLRDSAVLPTVAT
;
A
#
# COMPACT_ATOMS: atom_id res chain seq x y z
N ILE A 1 8.00 1.02 -2.07
CA ILE A 1 6.65 1.54 -1.73
C ILE A 1 6.87 2.62 -0.72
N GLU A 2 6.41 3.83 -1.00
CA GLU A 2 6.66 5.03 -0.19
C GLU A 2 5.34 5.70 0.23
N THR A 3 4.31 5.61 -0.60
CA THR A 3 2.97 6.15 -0.34
C THR A 3 1.94 5.41 -1.20
N PHE A 4 0.67 5.50 -0.81
CA PHE A 4 -0.48 4.98 -1.57
C PHE A 4 -1.25 6.08 -2.29
N VAL A 5 -0.70 7.30 -2.40
CA VAL A 5 -1.40 8.42 -3.04
C VAL A 5 -0.89 8.65 -4.46
N ASP A 6 -1.70 8.30 -5.46
CA ASP A 6 -1.31 8.29 -6.88
C ASP A 6 -0.78 9.64 -7.39
N ARG A 7 -1.36 10.77 -6.95
CA ARG A 7 -0.87 12.09 -7.39
C ARG A 7 0.55 12.37 -6.88
N VAL A 8 0.88 11.90 -5.67
CA VAL A 8 2.21 12.05 -5.08
C VAL A 8 3.19 11.17 -5.83
N LEU A 9 2.82 9.90 -6.08
CA LEU A 9 3.65 8.96 -6.86
C LEU A 9 3.99 9.50 -8.25
N LYS A 10 3.01 10.12 -8.93
CA LYS A 10 3.22 10.81 -10.21
C LYS A 10 4.13 12.03 -10.06
N LYS A 11 3.93 12.85 -9.02
CA LYS A 11 4.71 14.06 -8.78
C LYS A 11 6.19 13.77 -8.53
N ILE A 12 6.51 12.66 -7.88
CA ILE A 12 7.90 12.24 -7.62
C ILE A 12 8.48 11.32 -8.71
N ASP A 13 7.78 11.13 -9.82
CA ASP A 13 8.19 10.26 -10.94
C ASP A 13 8.57 8.84 -10.48
N LYS A 14 7.75 8.25 -9.59
CA LYS A 14 8.07 6.96 -8.98
C LYS A 14 8.03 5.79 -9.98
N GLY A 15 7.26 5.94 -11.06
CA GLY A 15 7.02 4.88 -12.04
C GLY A 15 6.08 3.76 -11.57
N ALA A 16 5.38 3.95 -10.45
CA ALA A 16 4.42 3.00 -9.89
C ALA A 16 3.12 3.70 -9.46
N SER A 17 2.00 2.98 -9.48
CA SER A 17 0.71 3.43 -8.96
C SER A 17 0.42 2.85 -7.56
N ALA A 18 -0.55 3.45 -6.88
CA ALA A 18 -1.02 3.00 -5.57
C ALA A 18 -1.53 1.56 -5.62
N VAL A 19 -2.29 1.21 -6.64
CA VAL A 19 -2.81 -0.16 -6.82
C VAL A 19 -1.68 -1.17 -7.06
N GLN A 20 -0.63 -0.80 -7.81
CA GLN A 20 0.53 -1.67 -8.01
C GLN A 20 1.30 -1.91 -6.71
N ASN A 21 1.53 -0.85 -5.93
CA ASN A 21 2.16 -0.97 -4.61
C ASN A 21 1.35 -1.88 -3.69
N LEU A 22 0.04 -1.67 -3.60
CA LEU A 22 -0.81 -2.46 -2.70
C LEU A 22 -0.96 -3.91 -3.15
N GLN A 23 -1.13 -4.15 -4.45
CA GLN A 23 -1.18 -5.50 -5.02
C GLN A 23 0.13 -6.25 -4.79
N THR A 24 1.28 -5.56 -4.86
CA THR A 24 2.58 -6.17 -4.54
C THR A 24 2.63 -6.61 -3.08
N LEU A 25 2.16 -5.78 -2.14
CA LEU A 25 2.09 -6.16 -0.71
C LEU A 25 1.18 -7.36 -0.49
N LYS A 26 0.00 -7.36 -1.11
CA LYS A 26 -0.94 -8.48 -1.06
C LYS A 26 -0.27 -9.79 -1.49
N TRP A 27 0.37 -9.79 -2.67
CA TRP A 27 1.02 -10.98 -3.20
C TRP A 27 2.22 -11.43 -2.36
N PHE A 28 3.00 -10.50 -1.80
CA PHE A 28 4.07 -10.86 -0.87
C PHE A 28 3.52 -11.48 0.42
N SER A 29 2.45 -10.92 0.99
CA SER A 29 1.79 -11.48 2.17
C SER A 29 1.21 -12.86 1.89
N GLU A 30 0.58 -13.07 0.73
CA GLU A 30 0.09 -14.38 0.30
C GLU A 30 1.23 -15.40 0.11
N ALA A 31 2.31 -14.98 -0.54
CA ALA A 31 3.50 -15.80 -0.76
C ALA A 31 4.34 -16.04 0.51
N ARG A 32 3.98 -15.40 1.64
CA ARG A 32 4.75 -15.38 2.89
C ARG A 32 6.18 -14.84 2.71
N VAL A 33 6.34 -13.90 1.80
CA VAL A 33 7.56 -13.13 1.59
C VAL A 33 7.51 -11.90 2.48
N ASN A 34 8.48 -11.78 3.39
CA ASN A 34 8.61 -10.58 4.21
C ASN A 34 9.11 -9.42 3.35
N ALA A 35 8.34 -8.33 3.33
CA ALA A 35 8.71 -7.11 2.61
C ALA A 35 9.27 -6.08 3.59
N ASP A 36 10.51 -5.65 3.37
CA ASP A 36 11.09 -4.49 4.06
C ASP A 36 10.85 -3.24 3.22
N TRP A 37 9.92 -2.40 3.67
CA TRP A 37 9.53 -1.17 2.97
C TRP A 37 9.20 -0.06 3.97
N ASN A 38 9.14 1.19 3.49
CA ASN A 38 8.95 2.35 4.36
C ASN A 38 7.86 3.27 3.82
N ILE A 39 7.01 3.82 4.68
CA ILE A 39 6.15 4.93 4.29
C ILE A 39 6.92 6.24 4.46
N LEU A 40 6.83 7.12 3.46
CA LEU A 40 7.38 8.47 3.53
C LEU A 40 6.24 9.47 3.66
N TYR A 41 6.46 10.50 4.49
CA TYR A 41 5.57 11.65 4.62
C TYR A 41 6.32 12.96 4.38
N GLY A 42 5.61 14.05 4.13
CA GLY A 42 6.20 15.32 3.71
C GLY A 42 6.76 15.28 2.28
N LEU A 43 6.14 14.48 1.42
CA LEU A 43 6.41 14.44 -0.01
C LEU A 43 5.76 15.64 -0.72
N PRO A 44 6.35 16.12 -1.82
CA PRO A 44 5.77 17.23 -2.57
C PRO A 44 4.41 16.84 -3.16
N GLY A 45 3.42 17.72 -3.00
CA GLY A 45 2.05 17.51 -3.47
C GLY A 45 1.16 16.70 -2.52
N GLU A 46 1.63 16.37 -1.32
CA GLU A 46 0.76 15.89 -0.24
C GLU A 46 -0.13 17.01 0.31
N THR A 47 -1.30 16.64 0.81
CA THR A 47 -2.26 17.56 1.46
C THR A 47 -2.64 17.04 2.84
N PRO A 48 -3.16 17.89 3.76
CA PRO A 48 -3.62 17.45 5.08
C PRO A 48 -4.57 16.26 5.05
N SER A 49 -5.42 16.18 4.03
CA SER A 49 -6.40 15.11 3.83
C SER A 49 -5.79 13.75 3.46
N ASP A 50 -4.53 13.70 3.02
CA ASP A 50 -3.89 12.43 2.64
C ASP A 50 -3.61 11.55 3.84
N TYR A 51 -3.20 12.13 4.96
CA TYR A 51 -2.86 11.37 6.16
C TYR A 51 -4.06 10.62 6.75
N PRO A 52 -5.24 11.22 6.97
CA PRO A 52 -6.43 10.48 7.39
C PRO A 52 -6.90 9.52 6.30
N TRP A 53 -6.84 9.89 5.01
CA TRP A 53 -7.21 8.96 3.94
C TRP A 53 -6.32 7.70 3.90
N MET A 54 -5.00 7.87 4.11
CA MET A 54 -4.07 6.74 4.24
C MET A 54 -4.33 5.94 5.52
N ALA A 55 -4.70 6.59 6.62
CA ALA A 55 -5.09 5.90 7.84
C ALA A 55 -6.29 4.98 7.61
N ASP A 56 -7.33 5.48 6.95
CA ASP A 56 -8.53 4.68 6.57
C ASP A 56 -8.18 3.51 5.65
N LEU A 57 -7.23 3.70 4.72
CA LEU A 57 -6.73 2.62 3.88
C LEU A 57 -5.97 1.58 4.70
N ILE A 58 -5.08 2.02 5.61
CA ILE A 58 -4.26 1.14 6.46
C ILE A 58 -5.14 0.20 7.27
N GLU A 59 -6.24 0.70 7.86
CA GLU A 59 -7.19 -0.14 8.61
C GLU A 59 -7.71 -1.33 7.80
N LYS A 60 -7.88 -1.16 6.49
CA LYS A 60 -8.34 -2.21 5.58
C LYS A 60 -7.24 -3.19 5.17
N ILE A 61 -5.97 -2.87 5.38
CA ILE A 61 -4.84 -3.65 4.85
C ILE A 61 -3.89 -4.16 5.95
N ILE A 62 -4.32 -4.07 7.21
CA ILE A 62 -3.50 -4.42 8.37
C ILE A 62 -3.01 -5.88 8.39
N HIS A 63 -3.65 -6.78 7.63
CA HIS A 63 -3.25 -8.18 7.46
C HIS A 63 -2.15 -8.38 6.41
N PHE A 64 -1.76 -7.32 5.69
CA PHE A 64 -0.56 -7.31 4.85
C PHE A 64 0.68 -6.92 5.66
N SER A 65 1.86 -7.25 5.16
CA SER A 65 3.14 -6.94 5.83
C SER A 65 3.29 -5.43 6.10
N PRO A 66 3.42 -5.00 7.36
CA PRO A 66 3.52 -3.58 7.73
C PRO A 66 4.85 -2.98 7.27
N PRO A 67 4.94 -1.65 7.15
CA PRO A 67 6.21 -1.00 6.84
C PRO A 67 7.19 -1.08 8.01
N LEU A 68 8.47 -1.24 7.68
CA LEU A 68 9.60 -1.24 8.61
C LEU A 68 9.77 0.12 9.29
N ALA A 69 9.56 1.22 8.56
CA ALA A 69 9.61 2.57 9.12
C ALA A 69 8.60 3.51 8.46
N VAL A 70 8.24 4.56 9.21
CA VAL A 70 7.62 5.78 8.67
C VAL A 70 8.61 6.91 8.81
N GLY A 71 8.97 7.56 7.71
CA GLY A 71 10.05 8.55 7.67
C GLY A 71 9.66 9.85 6.98
N ARG A 72 10.21 10.97 7.45
CA ARG A 72 10.10 12.24 6.74
C ARG A 72 10.89 12.14 5.43
N ALA A 73 10.28 12.50 4.30
CA ALA A 73 10.98 12.62 3.03
C ALA A 73 12.14 13.61 3.18
N ARG A 74 13.34 13.22 2.75
CA ARG A 74 14.55 14.01 2.94
C ARG A 74 15.04 14.57 1.61
N MET A 75 15.73 15.71 1.67
CA MET A 75 16.50 16.21 0.55
C MET A 75 17.93 15.65 0.64
N ASP A 76 18.15 14.51 0.00
CA ASP A 76 19.45 13.87 -0.08
C ASP A 76 20.24 14.48 -1.26
N ARG A 77 21.56 14.68 -1.11
CA ARG A 77 22.42 15.20 -2.18
C ARG A 77 22.31 14.32 -3.43
N PHE A 78 22.34 14.95 -4.60
CA PHE A 78 22.16 14.30 -5.91
C PHE A 78 20.75 13.74 -6.17
N SER A 79 19.82 13.86 -5.20
CA SER A 79 18.41 13.55 -5.46
C SER A 79 17.75 14.62 -6.33
N PRO A 80 16.65 14.30 -7.02
CA PRO A 80 15.86 15.30 -7.74
C PRO A 80 15.44 16.49 -6.86
N PHE A 81 15.15 16.25 -5.57
CA PHE A 81 14.82 17.31 -4.61
C PHE A 81 16.00 18.26 -4.37
N PHE A 82 17.24 17.76 -4.43
CA PHE A 82 18.43 18.58 -4.25
C PHE A 82 18.84 19.36 -5.50
N GLU A 83 18.75 18.71 -6.67
CA GLU A 83 19.18 19.26 -7.96
C GLU A 83 18.15 20.26 -8.53
N ARG A 84 16.85 20.05 -8.29
CA ARG A 84 15.75 20.88 -8.81
C ARG A 84 14.69 21.19 -7.74
N PRO A 85 15.07 21.80 -6.60
CA PRO A 85 14.17 22.00 -5.45
C PRO A 85 12.92 22.81 -5.81
N GLU A 86 13.03 23.79 -6.70
CA GLU A 86 11.93 24.64 -7.17
C GLU A 86 10.81 23.86 -7.87
N ALA A 87 11.12 22.77 -8.57
CA ALA A 87 10.12 21.91 -9.22
C ALA A 87 9.18 21.21 -8.21
N TYR A 88 9.63 21.13 -6.95
CA TYR A 88 8.96 20.48 -5.83
C TYR A 88 8.52 21.49 -4.76
N GLN A 89 8.56 22.79 -5.05
CA GLN A 89 8.24 23.88 -4.10
C GLN A 89 9.10 23.83 -2.82
N MET A 90 10.29 23.26 -2.90
CA MET A 90 11.23 23.21 -1.79
C MET A 90 12.15 24.44 -1.85
N THR A 91 12.31 25.12 -0.73
CA THR A 91 13.10 26.36 -0.59
C THR A 91 13.97 26.28 0.66
N GLY A 92 14.84 27.29 0.86
CA GLY A 92 15.63 27.36 2.08
C GLY A 92 16.62 26.20 2.28
N LYS A 93 17.09 25.56 1.19
CA LYS A 93 18.02 24.43 1.22
C LYS A 93 19.24 24.74 2.10
N ARG A 94 19.43 23.94 3.15
CA ARG A 94 20.50 24.11 4.13
C ARG A 94 21.03 22.77 4.64
N PRO A 95 22.33 22.62 4.92
CA PRO A 95 22.87 21.38 5.47
C PRO A 95 22.11 20.97 6.72
N SER A 96 21.79 19.69 6.87
CA SER A 96 21.04 19.24 8.03
C SER A 96 21.76 19.64 9.31
N ARG A 97 21.00 20.18 10.28
CA ARG A 97 21.55 20.66 11.56
C ARG A 97 22.39 19.62 12.29
N THR A 98 22.13 18.33 12.06
CA THR A 98 22.85 17.19 12.65
C THR A 98 24.35 17.22 12.37
N PHE A 99 24.78 17.66 11.18
CA PHE A 99 26.20 17.75 10.83
C PHE A 99 26.97 18.72 11.74
N ARG A 100 26.33 19.78 12.24
CA ARG A 100 26.98 20.77 13.15
C ARG A 100 27.29 20.20 14.52
N TYR A 101 26.60 19.14 14.94
CA TYR A 101 26.84 18.49 16.24
C TYR A 101 27.95 17.43 16.16
N VAL A 102 28.29 16.95 14.96
CA VAL A 102 29.28 15.89 14.75
C VAL A 102 30.60 16.44 14.22
N TYR A 103 30.56 17.45 13.35
CA TYR A 103 31.74 17.97 12.66
C TYR A 103 32.02 19.42 13.06
N PRO A 104 33.20 19.72 13.64
CA PRO A 104 33.58 21.07 14.06
C PRO A 104 34.12 21.90 12.88
N PHE A 105 33.38 21.95 11.77
CA PHE A 105 33.75 22.67 10.56
C PHE A 105 32.90 23.92 10.34
N PRO A 106 33.43 24.94 9.63
CA PRO A 106 32.66 26.12 9.28
C PRO A 106 31.51 25.77 8.31
N PRO A 107 30.45 26.61 8.24
CA PRO A 107 29.24 26.33 7.46
C PRO A 107 29.51 25.98 5.98
N GLU A 108 30.49 26.61 5.34
CA GLU A 108 30.84 26.36 3.94
C GLU A 108 31.39 24.95 3.74
N SER A 109 32.22 24.48 4.68
CA SER A 109 32.75 23.12 4.67
C SER A 109 31.66 22.10 4.97
N LEU A 110 30.75 22.39 5.91
CA LEU A 110 29.58 21.55 6.16
C LEU A 110 28.66 21.48 4.94
N SER A 111 28.50 22.58 4.21
CA SER A 111 27.70 22.61 2.97
C SER A 111 28.29 21.76 1.85
N ARG A 112 29.62 21.57 1.81
CA ARG A 112 30.26 20.65 0.89
C ARG A 112 30.25 19.20 1.37
N LEU A 113 30.32 18.98 2.68
CA LEU A 113 30.35 17.65 3.31
C LEU A 113 28.97 17.00 3.42
N ALA A 114 27.94 17.79 3.72
CA ALA A 114 26.63 17.28 4.08
C ALA A 114 26.00 16.50 2.93
N TYR A 115 25.48 15.33 3.26
CA TYR A 115 24.68 14.53 2.34
C TYR A 115 23.18 14.80 2.48
N TYR A 116 22.71 15.19 3.67
CA TYR A 116 21.31 15.50 3.93
C TYR A 116 21.11 17.01 4.10
N PHE A 117 20.02 17.52 3.56
CA PHE A 117 19.64 18.92 3.63
C PHE A 117 18.24 19.08 4.23
N ASP A 118 18.12 20.06 5.12
CA ASP A 118 16.83 20.56 5.59
C ASP A 118 16.29 21.57 4.55
N PHE A 119 14.98 21.71 4.46
CA PHE A 119 14.29 22.60 3.53
C PHE A 119 12.94 23.03 4.10
N ASP A 120 12.37 24.07 3.50
CA ASP A 120 11.01 24.56 3.79
C ASP A 120 10.15 24.44 2.52
N PHE A 121 8.84 24.26 2.67
CA PHE A 121 7.93 24.36 1.53
C PHE A 121 7.55 25.82 1.27
N ALA A 122 7.51 26.21 -0.01
CA ALA A 122 7.28 27.59 -0.43
C ALA A 122 5.90 28.14 0.00
N ASP A 123 4.92 27.27 0.16
CA ASP A 123 3.56 27.57 0.61
C ASP A 123 3.40 27.50 2.14
N GLY A 124 4.49 27.22 2.87
CA GLY A 124 4.47 27.07 4.32
C GLY A 124 3.91 25.73 4.80
N TRP A 125 3.78 24.73 3.93
CA TRP A 125 3.32 23.39 4.31
C TRP A 125 4.19 22.76 5.42
N GLN A 126 3.55 22.35 6.52
CA GLN A 126 4.20 21.70 7.68
C GLN A 126 3.62 20.30 7.89
N PRO A 127 4.18 19.25 7.26
CA PRO A 127 3.61 17.91 7.32
C PRO A 127 3.59 17.33 8.74
N GLU A 128 4.50 17.76 9.61
CA GLU A 128 4.61 17.31 11.00
C GLU A 128 3.35 17.65 11.82
N GLU A 129 2.62 18.71 11.48
CA GLU A 129 1.36 19.09 12.13
C GLU A 129 0.19 18.16 11.77
N HIS A 130 0.30 17.43 10.66
CA HIS A 130 -0.80 16.66 10.08
C HIS A 130 -0.56 15.15 10.01
N VAL A 131 0.69 14.69 10.18
CA VAL A 131 1.07 13.27 10.02
C VAL A 131 0.54 12.35 11.13
N GLY A 132 0.06 12.91 12.24
CA GLY A 132 -0.41 12.16 13.43
C GLY A 132 -1.29 10.94 13.12
N PRO A 133 -2.40 11.07 12.35
CA PRO A 133 -3.27 9.95 12.00
C PRO A 133 -2.54 8.81 11.28
N LEU A 134 -1.65 9.13 10.35
CA LEU A 134 -0.84 8.14 9.63
C LEU A 134 0.08 7.38 10.60
N LEU A 135 0.76 8.09 11.50
CA LEU A 135 1.66 7.46 12.48
C LEU A 135 0.88 6.51 13.40
N SER A 136 -0.29 6.94 13.90
CA SER A 136 -1.15 6.11 14.74
C SER A 136 -1.65 4.87 13.99
N ALA A 137 -2.07 5.01 12.73
CA ALA A 137 -2.53 3.89 11.92
C ALA A 137 -1.42 2.88 11.64
N VAL A 138 -0.19 3.33 11.35
CA VAL A 138 0.95 2.42 11.14
C VAL A 138 1.33 1.68 12.43
N GLU A 139 1.27 2.35 13.59
CA GLU A 139 1.52 1.67 14.86
C GLU A 139 0.47 0.58 15.13
N GLN A 140 -0.82 0.89 14.91
CA GLN A 140 -1.89 -0.09 15.00
C GLN A 140 -1.72 -1.24 14.00
N TRP A 141 -1.27 -0.95 12.77
CA TRP A 141 -0.96 -1.96 11.78
C TRP A 141 0.08 -2.94 12.33
N ARG A 142 1.19 -2.44 12.88
CA ARG A 142 2.24 -3.29 13.48
C ARG A 142 1.74 -4.13 14.65
N CYS A 143 0.95 -3.54 15.54
CA CYS A 143 0.42 -4.25 16.70
C CYS A 143 -0.57 -5.36 16.31
N ASN A 144 -1.42 -5.13 15.30
CA ASN A 144 -2.50 -6.04 14.94
C ASN A 144 -2.14 -7.02 13.81
N HIS A 145 -1.06 -6.78 13.05
CA HIS A 145 -0.71 -7.59 11.87
C HIS A 145 -0.65 -9.09 12.15
N ALA A 146 -0.11 -9.51 13.31
CA ALA A 146 0.03 -10.92 13.64
C ALA A 146 -1.30 -11.65 13.90
N SER A 147 -2.36 -10.93 14.30
CA SER A 147 -3.68 -11.49 14.63
C SER A 147 -4.77 -11.15 13.61
N ALA A 148 -4.54 -10.13 12.78
CA ALA A 148 -5.43 -9.70 11.73
C ALA A 148 -5.31 -10.60 10.49
N SER A 149 -6.45 -11.01 9.94
CA SER A 149 -6.48 -11.83 8.72
C SER A 149 -7.72 -11.49 7.90
N LEU A 150 -7.54 -11.40 6.59
CA LEU A 150 -8.62 -11.50 5.60
C LEU A 150 -8.19 -12.54 4.59
N SER A 151 -8.85 -13.70 4.61
CA SER A 151 -8.50 -14.85 3.78
C SER A 151 -9.68 -15.30 2.93
N MET A 152 -9.38 -15.88 1.77
CA MET A 152 -10.36 -16.50 0.90
C MET A 152 -10.09 -17.99 0.70
N ARG A 153 -11.17 -18.77 0.71
CA ARG A 153 -11.16 -20.20 0.40
C ARG A 153 -12.25 -20.52 -0.60
N LYS A 154 -11.89 -21.22 -1.67
CA LYS A 154 -12.83 -21.72 -2.66
C LYS A 154 -13.29 -23.12 -2.26
N MET A 155 -14.61 -23.27 -2.17
CA MET A 155 -15.27 -24.53 -1.87
C MET A 155 -15.45 -25.36 -3.15
N PRO A 156 -15.57 -26.70 -3.07
CA PRO A 156 -15.76 -27.56 -4.24
C PRO A 156 -16.95 -27.20 -5.12
N GLU A 157 -18.03 -26.69 -4.52
CA GLU A 157 -19.23 -26.22 -5.23
C GLU A 157 -19.06 -24.84 -5.91
N GLY A 158 -17.88 -24.23 -5.82
CA GLY A 158 -17.55 -22.95 -6.45
C GLY A 158 -17.83 -21.71 -5.60
N THR A 159 -18.41 -21.87 -4.41
CA THR A 159 -18.59 -20.76 -3.45
C THR A 159 -17.23 -20.28 -2.94
N LEU A 160 -17.03 -18.96 -2.86
CA LEU A 160 -15.87 -18.36 -2.21
C LEU A 160 -16.27 -17.91 -0.80
N ILE A 161 -15.54 -18.40 0.20
CA ILE A 161 -15.72 -18.03 1.61
C ILE A 161 -14.61 -17.05 1.97
N LEU A 162 -14.99 -15.81 2.30
CA LEU A 162 -14.11 -14.83 2.88
C LEU A 162 -14.22 -14.92 4.40
N THR A 163 -13.09 -15.05 5.09
CA THR A 163 -13.03 -15.03 6.57
C THR A 163 -12.18 -13.84 6.99
N ASP A 164 -12.76 -12.97 7.82
CA ASP A 164 -12.18 -11.70 8.22
C ASP A 164 -12.13 -11.61 9.75
N THR A 165 -10.93 -11.46 10.30
CA THR A 165 -10.66 -11.29 11.73
C THR A 165 -10.04 -9.93 12.04
N ARG A 166 -9.97 -9.02 11.06
CA ARG A 166 -9.48 -7.66 11.27
C ARG A 166 -10.44 -6.91 12.22
N PRO A 167 -9.96 -5.99 13.07
CA PRO A 167 -10.83 -5.12 13.88
C PRO A 167 -11.86 -4.32 13.07
N CYS A 168 -11.57 -4.02 11.80
CA CYS A 168 -12.48 -3.31 10.89
C CYS A 168 -13.52 -4.22 10.20
N ALA A 169 -13.50 -5.53 10.46
CA ALA A 169 -14.37 -6.50 9.79
C ALA A 169 -15.85 -6.18 10.01
N ALA A 170 -16.59 -5.91 8.94
CA ALA A 170 -18.04 -5.74 9.01
C ALA A 170 -18.74 -7.04 9.45
N ARG A 171 -18.16 -8.20 9.09
CA ARG A 171 -18.67 -9.55 9.40
C ARG A 171 -17.50 -10.53 9.47
N PHE A 172 -17.59 -11.51 10.37
CA PHE A 172 -16.57 -12.56 10.49
C PHE A 172 -16.42 -13.42 9.22
N GLN A 173 -17.53 -13.72 8.53
CA GLN A 173 -17.52 -14.50 7.29
C GLN A 173 -18.51 -13.95 6.27
N ARG A 174 -18.10 -13.95 4.99
CA ARG A 174 -18.94 -13.63 3.84
C ARG A 174 -18.86 -14.74 2.80
N ARG A 175 -20.03 -15.18 2.32
CA ARG A 175 -20.13 -16.18 1.24
C ARG A 175 -20.43 -15.44 -0.07
N LEU A 176 -19.58 -15.65 -1.07
CA LEU A 176 -19.79 -15.15 -2.43
C LEU A 176 -20.04 -16.33 -3.36
N SER A 177 -21.01 -16.19 -4.25
CA SER A 177 -21.35 -17.23 -5.24
C SER A 177 -21.60 -16.61 -6.61
N GLY A 178 -21.61 -17.47 -7.65
CA GLY A 178 -21.84 -17.05 -9.03
C GLY A 178 -20.91 -15.91 -9.47
N TRP A 179 -21.50 -14.87 -10.06
CA TRP A 179 -20.76 -13.74 -10.61
C TRP A 179 -20.00 -12.92 -9.55
N GLN A 180 -20.47 -12.88 -8.29
CA GLN A 180 -19.80 -12.15 -7.21
C GLN A 180 -18.46 -12.81 -6.87
N ALA A 181 -18.45 -14.14 -6.74
CA ALA A 181 -17.23 -14.90 -6.49
C ALA A 181 -16.23 -14.75 -7.63
N ALA A 182 -16.71 -14.79 -8.89
CA ALA A 182 -15.88 -14.62 -10.07
C ALA A 182 -15.32 -13.19 -10.18
N ALA A 183 -16.13 -12.15 -9.94
CA ALA A 183 -15.68 -10.76 -9.95
C ALA A 183 -14.63 -10.50 -8.86
N TYR A 184 -14.85 -11.00 -7.64
CA TYR A 184 -13.90 -10.86 -6.53
C TYR A 184 -12.53 -11.47 -6.85
N GLN A 185 -12.53 -12.69 -7.41
CA GLN A 185 -11.31 -13.37 -7.87
C GLN A 185 -10.66 -12.67 -9.06
N PHE A 186 -11.44 -12.16 -10.02
CA PHE A 186 -10.90 -11.43 -11.17
C PHE A 186 -10.19 -10.12 -10.77
N CYS A 187 -10.63 -9.53 -9.66
CA CYS A 187 -10.01 -8.38 -9.02
C CYS A 187 -8.85 -8.76 -8.09
N ASP A 188 -8.31 -9.99 -8.18
CA ASP A 188 -7.06 -10.35 -7.48
C ASP A 188 -5.91 -9.41 -7.86
N SER A 189 -5.91 -8.97 -9.12
CA SER A 189 -5.19 -7.82 -9.63
C SER A 189 -6.11 -6.62 -9.83
N GLY A 190 -5.59 -5.39 -9.79
CA GLY A 190 -6.38 -4.17 -10.01
C GLY A 190 -7.11 -4.16 -11.37
N ARG A 191 -8.44 -4.01 -11.36
CA ARG A 191 -9.28 -3.97 -12.58
C ARG A 191 -10.17 -2.73 -12.62
N PRO A 192 -10.24 -1.99 -13.74
CA PRO A 192 -11.27 -0.98 -13.92
C PRO A 192 -12.65 -1.62 -14.08
N LEU A 193 -13.71 -0.91 -13.68
CA LEU A 193 -15.11 -1.40 -13.76
C LEU A 193 -15.45 -1.99 -15.13
N ARG A 194 -15.04 -1.33 -16.22
CA ARG A 194 -15.26 -1.82 -17.59
C ARG A 194 -14.70 -3.22 -17.81
N ALA A 195 -13.48 -3.49 -17.36
CA ALA A 195 -12.85 -4.80 -17.54
C ALA A 195 -13.57 -5.89 -16.74
N ILE A 196 -14.09 -5.55 -15.56
CA ILE A 196 -14.88 -6.47 -14.73
C ILE A 196 -16.19 -6.82 -15.44
N LEU A 197 -16.91 -5.83 -15.97
CA LEU A 197 -18.14 -6.05 -16.74
C LEU A 197 -17.89 -6.89 -18.00
N ASP A 198 -16.85 -6.56 -18.77
CA ASP A 198 -16.46 -7.31 -19.97
C ASP A 198 -16.13 -8.77 -19.65
N PHE A 199 -15.46 -9.02 -18.51
CA PHE A 199 -15.19 -10.36 -18.01
C PHE A 199 -16.49 -11.10 -17.65
N LEU A 200 -17.38 -10.48 -16.85
CA LEU A 200 -18.63 -11.10 -16.42
C LEU A 200 -19.56 -11.45 -17.60
N VAL A 201 -19.62 -10.61 -18.63
CA VAL A 201 -20.41 -10.88 -19.84
C VAL A 201 -19.89 -12.11 -20.60
N ARG A 202 -18.57 -12.38 -20.55
CA ARG A 202 -17.98 -13.55 -21.21
C ARG A 202 -18.19 -14.83 -20.40
N GLU A 203 -18.13 -14.75 -19.08
CA GLU A 203 -18.18 -15.92 -18.19
C GLU A 203 -19.60 -16.39 -17.88
N PHE A 204 -20.60 -15.49 -17.92
CA PHE A 204 -21.96 -15.79 -17.49
C PHE A 204 -22.97 -15.61 -18.62
N ALA A 205 -23.84 -16.61 -18.83
CA ALA A 205 -24.96 -16.51 -19.78
C ALA A 205 -25.98 -15.42 -19.40
N ALA A 206 -26.12 -15.15 -18.09
CA ALA A 206 -26.93 -14.07 -17.53
C ALA A 206 -26.07 -13.25 -16.55
N PRO A 207 -25.25 -12.30 -17.06
CA PRO A 207 -24.42 -11.45 -16.22
C PRO A 207 -25.27 -10.41 -15.46
N PRO A 208 -24.78 -9.86 -14.33
CA PRO A 208 -25.47 -8.78 -13.64
C PRO A 208 -25.52 -7.51 -14.50
N SER A 209 -26.46 -6.61 -14.21
CA SER A 209 -26.43 -5.26 -14.80
C SER A 209 -25.20 -4.47 -14.31
N ARG A 210 -24.86 -3.41 -15.04
CA ARG A 210 -23.78 -2.48 -14.68
C ARG A 210 -23.99 -1.92 -13.28
N GLU A 211 -25.20 -1.46 -12.99
CA GLU A 211 -25.58 -0.83 -11.73
C GLU A 211 -25.48 -1.84 -10.57
N THR A 212 -25.94 -3.07 -10.77
CA THR A 212 -25.84 -4.13 -9.76
C THR A 212 -24.39 -4.49 -9.47
N CYS A 213 -23.55 -4.62 -10.50
CA CYS A 213 -22.14 -4.93 -10.34
C CYS A 213 -21.39 -3.79 -9.63
N GLU A 214 -21.59 -2.55 -10.07
CA GLU A 214 -20.93 -1.37 -9.47
C GLU A 214 -21.36 -1.17 -8.02
N SER A 215 -22.66 -1.30 -7.72
CA SER A 215 -23.17 -1.20 -6.35
C SER A 215 -22.54 -2.24 -5.43
N TRP A 216 -22.40 -3.48 -5.90
CA TRP A 216 -21.80 -4.56 -5.10
C TRP A 216 -20.28 -4.36 -4.90
N LEU A 217 -19.56 -3.86 -5.91
CA LEU A 217 -18.14 -3.53 -5.77
C LEU A 217 -17.94 -2.41 -4.73
N ARG A 218 -18.78 -1.36 -4.76
CA ARG A 218 -18.75 -0.28 -3.75
C ARG A 218 -19.06 -0.79 -2.35
N GLU A 219 -20.07 -1.65 -2.20
CA GLU A 219 -20.37 -2.32 -0.92
C GLU A 219 -19.16 -3.11 -0.41
N CYS A 220 -18.45 -3.82 -1.28
CA CYS A 220 -17.22 -4.52 -0.89
C CYS A 220 -16.09 -3.56 -0.49
N CYS A 221 -16.02 -2.37 -1.07
CA CYS A 221 -15.07 -1.32 -0.66
C CYS A 221 -15.42 -0.71 0.70
N ASP A 222 -16.71 -0.52 0.96
CA ASP A 222 -17.23 0.01 2.23
C ASP A 222 -17.01 -0.99 3.37
N GLU A 223 -17.22 -2.29 3.13
CA GLU A 223 -16.92 -3.36 4.08
C GLU A 223 -15.42 -3.69 4.21
N GLY A 224 -14.55 -2.99 3.48
CA GLY A 224 -13.10 -3.22 3.53
C GLY A 224 -12.65 -4.56 2.95
N LEU A 225 -13.47 -5.21 2.13
CA LEU A 225 -13.12 -6.45 1.40
C LEU A 225 -12.38 -6.15 0.09
N MET A 226 -12.54 -4.94 -0.43
CA MET A 226 -11.88 -4.41 -1.62
C MET A 226 -11.44 -2.97 -1.39
N VAL A 227 -10.62 -2.44 -2.29
CA VAL A 227 -10.33 -1.01 -2.38
C VAL A 227 -10.46 -0.54 -3.83
N GLU A 228 -10.84 0.72 -3.99
CA GLU A 228 -10.75 1.41 -5.27
C GLU A 228 -9.58 2.40 -5.23
N LEU A 229 -8.58 2.18 -6.09
CA LEU A 229 -7.40 3.04 -6.22
C LEU A 229 -7.18 3.36 -7.69
N GLY A 230 -7.05 4.65 -8.02
CA GLY A 230 -6.84 5.09 -9.39
C GLY A 230 -7.93 4.67 -10.39
N GLY A 231 -9.17 4.49 -9.94
CA GLY A 231 -10.29 4.01 -10.76
C GLY A 231 -10.26 2.50 -11.04
N THR A 232 -9.50 1.74 -10.25
CA THR A 232 -9.41 0.29 -10.34
C THR A 232 -9.76 -0.37 -9.01
N PHE A 233 -10.50 -1.46 -9.06
CA PHE A 233 -10.88 -2.28 -7.93
C PHE A 233 -9.85 -3.38 -7.69
N LEU A 234 -9.44 -3.57 -6.45
CA LEU A 234 -8.53 -4.62 -6.00
C LEU A 234 -9.16 -5.35 -4.82
N SER A 235 -9.23 -6.68 -4.87
CA SER A 235 -9.66 -7.51 -3.74
C SER A 235 -8.55 -7.67 -2.71
N LEU A 236 -8.91 -7.64 -1.43
CA LEU A 236 -7.94 -7.60 -0.33
C LEU A 236 -7.67 -8.96 0.33
N ALA A 237 -8.54 -9.95 0.14
CA ALA A 237 -8.31 -11.25 0.75
C ALA A 237 -7.13 -11.97 0.08
N VAL A 238 -6.35 -12.70 0.88
CA VAL A 238 -5.30 -13.61 0.40
C VAL A 238 -5.82 -15.03 0.36
N TRP A 239 -5.32 -15.86 -0.55
CA TRP A 239 -5.67 -17.28 -0.57
C TRP A 239 -5.21 -17.98 0.72
N VAL A 240 -6.05 -18.91 1.21
CA VAL A 240 -5.58 -19.85 2.24
C VAL A 240 -4.35 -20.62 1.72
N PRO A 241 -3.36 -20.94 2.58
CA PRO A 241 -2.06 -21.46 2.12
C PRO A 241 -2.14 -22.72 1.26
N ASP A 242 -3.13 -23.58 1.50
CA ASP A 242 -3.38 -24.82 0.75
C ASP A 242 -3.94 -24.59 -0.67
N GLN A 243 -4.46 -23.39 -0.94
CA GLN A 243 -5.03 -22.99 -2.23
C GLN A 243 -4.26 -21.84 -2.90
N SER A 244 -3.16 -21.36 -2.30
CA SER A 244 -2.31 -20.34 -2.90
C SER A 244 -1.25 -20.97 -3.79
N GLU A 245 -1.29 -20.66 -5.09
CA GLU A 245 -0.22 -21.02 -6.02
C GLU A 245 1.11 -20.33 -5.66
N LEU A 246 1.04 -19.07 -5.20
CA LEU A 246 2.21 -18.30 -4.78
C LEU A 246 2.90 -18.93 -3.57
N ALA A 247 2.14 -19.28 -2.52
CA ALA A 247 2.70 -19.97 -1.36
C ALA A 247 3.29 -21.34 -1.74
N ALA A 248 2.62 -22.07 -2.65
CA ALA A 248 3.11 -23.37 -3.11
C ALA A 248 4.45 -23.27 -3.86
N ILE A 249 4.65 -22.24 -4.69
CA ILE A 249 5.92 -22.01 -5.40
C ILE A 249 7.06 -21.78 -4.40
N VAL A 250 6.89 -20.85 -3.46
CA VAL A 250 7.94 -20.49 -2.48
C VAL A 250 8.31 -21.68 -1.59
N LEU A 251 7.32 -22.45 -1.13
CA LEU A 251 7.55 -23.62 -0.28
C LEU A 251 8.28 -24.76 -1.02
N ARG A 252 8.05 -24.93 -2.32
CA ARG A 252 8.78 -25.92 -3.14
C ARG A 252 10.26 -25.55 -3.27
N ASP A 253 10.57 -24.28 -3.52
CA ASP A 253 11.95 -23.82 -3.70
C ASP A 253 12.74 -23.78 -2.38
N SER A 254 12.05 -23.49 -1.27
CA SER A 254 12.67 -23.49 0.07
C SER A 254 13.09 -24.89 0.53
N ALA A 255 12.44 -25.94 0.02
CA ALA A 255 12.79 -27.33 0.30
C ALA A 255 14.03 -27.84 -0.48
N VAL A 256 14.55 -27.06 -1.44
CA VAL A 256 15.70 -27.42 -2.29
C VAL A 256 17.01 -26.77 -1.81
N LEU A 257 16.96 -25.82 -0.86
CA LEU A 257 18.17 -25.25 -0.28
C LEU A 257 18.78 -26.24 0.74
N PRO A 258 20.03 -26.70 0.56
CA PRO A 258 20.67 -27.57 1.53
C PRO A 258 20.82 -26.81 2.85
N THR A 259 20.38 -27.44 3.93
CA THR A 259 20.65 -27.03 5.29
C THR A 259 22.17 -26.85 5.44
N VAL A 260 22.65 -25.62 5.50
CA VAL A 260 24.03 -25.37 5.90
C VAL A 260 24.09 -25.69 7.39
N ALA A 261 24.54 -26.91 7.69
CA ALA A 261 24.82 -27.34 9.05
C ALA A 261 25.90 -26.43 9.65
N THR A 262 25.57 -25.81 10.78
CA THR A 262 26.51 -25.17 11.71
C THR A 262 27.36 -26.21 12.42
#